data_AF-A0A1I7T7D4-F1
#
_entry.id   AF-A0A1I7T7D4-F1
#
_cell.length_a   1.000
_cell.length_b   1.000
_cell.length_c   1.000
_cell.angle_alpha   90.00
_cell.angle_beta   90.00
_cell.angle_gamma   90.00
#
_symmetry.space_group_name_H-M   'P 1'
#
loop_
_entity.id
_entity.type
_entity.pdbx_description
1 polymer ?
#
loop_
_entity_poly.entity_id
_entity_poly.type
_entity_poly.pdbx_seq_one_letter_code
_entity_poly.pdbx_strand_id
1 'polypeptide(L)'
;MKAMHETIASKIDIFLEILKEKSEEIGEGDKWDIYEDLQRLSLDIIGKCAFAIDSNCQRDRNDVFYVEARNFVSSVDIRKNWILKISFLLPELSWIWKSIYRFSGMAKAEIPLVEWLEEM
;
A
#
# COMPACT_ATOMS: atom_id res chain seq x y z
N MET A 1 -9.72 14.69 11.54
CA MET A 1 -9.60 14.92 10.08
C MET A 1 -9.11 16.31 9.70
N LYS A 2 -9.45 17.41 10.41
CA LYS A 2 -8.95 18.77 10.06
C LYS A 2 -7.43 18.86 9.91
N ALA A 3 -6.66 18.20 10.77
CA ALA A 3 -5.19 18.22 10.73
C ALA A 3 -4.56 17.48 9.53
N MET A 4 -5.28 16.57 8.87
CA MET A 4 -4.77 15.81 7.71
C MET A 4 -5.26 16.37 6.38
N HIS A 5 -6.17 17.35 6.42
CA HIS A 5 -6.82 17.87 5.23
C HIS A 5 -5.82 18.54 4.27
N GLU A 6 -4.90 19.35 4.81
CA GLU A 6 -3.85 20.02 4.03
C GLU A 6 -2.91 19.00 3.37
N THR A 7 -2.51 17.96 4.10
CA THR A 7 -1.70 16.87 3.56
C THR A 7 -2.41 16.16 2.41
N ILE A 8 -3.68 15.79 2.61
CA ILE A 8 -4.47 15.10 1.59
C ILE A 8 -4.62 15.98 0.35
N ALA A 9 -4.95 17.28 0.53
CA ALA A 9 -5.06 18.22 -0.57
C ALA A 9 -3.76 18.32 -1.37
N SER A 10 -2.62 18.50 -0.69
CA SER A 10 -1.31 18.56 -1.34
C SER A 10 -0.97 17.28 -2.12
N LYS A 11 -1.28 16.09 -1.59
CA LYS A 11 -1.04 14.83 -2.31
C LYS A 11 -2.01 14.66 -3.50
N ILE A 12 -3.23 15.18 -3.42
CA ILE A 12 -4.18 15.21 -4.54
C ILE A 12 -3.71 16.17 -5.64
N ASP A 13 -3.12 17.31 -5.29
CA ASP A 13 -2.61 18.25 -6.29
C ASP A 13 -1.50 17.60 -7.14
N ILE A 14 -0.57 16.89 -6.49
CA ILE A 14 0.47 16.09 -7.16
C ILE A 14 -0.17 15.03 -8.07
N PHE A 15 -1.19 14.34 -7.58
CA PHE A 15 -1.90 13.32 -8.36
C PHE A 15 -2.52 13.89 -9.64
N LEU A 16 -3.20 15.04 -9.53
CA LEU A 16 -3.83 15.70 -10.67
C LEU A 16 -2.78 16.17 -11.70
N GLU A 17 -1.62 16.64 -11.24
CA GLU A 17 -0.50 16.98 -12.12
C GLU A 17 -0.02 15.76 -12.91
N ILE A 18 0.19 14.61 -12.26
CA ILE A 18 0.60 13.35 -12.90
C ILE A 18 -0.45 12.86 -13.91
N LEU A 19 -1.75 12.95 -13.56
CA LEU A 19 -2.81 12.56 -14.48
C LEU A 19 -2.86 13.46 -15.70
N LYS A 20 -2.59 14.76 -15.54
CA LYS A 20 -2.52 15.71 -16.64
C LYS A 20 -1.34 15.39 -17.56
N GLU A 21 -0.15 15.17 -17.00
CA GLU A 21 1.05 14.74 -17.75
C GLU A 21 0.77 13.47 -18.57
N LYS A 22 0.18 12.43 -17.94
CA LYS A 22 -0.18 11.19 -18.64
C LYS A 22 -1.22 11.41 -19.74
N SER A 23 -2.22 12.26 -19.49
CA SER A 23 -3.24 12.57 -20.50
C SER A 23 -2.64 13.26 -21.72
N GLU A 24 -1.62 14.10 -21.52
CA GLU A 24 -0.88 14.76 -22.61
C GLU A 24 0.01 13.77 -23.37
N GLU A 25 0.62 12.80 -22.67
CA GLU A 25 1.46 11.74 -23.28
C GLU A 25 0.65 10.74 -24.12
N ILE A 26 -0.53 10.35 -23.64
CA ILE A 26 -1.37 9.31 -24.26
C ILE A 26 -2.09 9.84 -25.51
N GLY A 27 -2.38 11.14 -25.57
CA GLY A 27 -3.05 11.76 -26.71
C GLY A 27 -4.58 11.66 -26.66
N GLU A 28 -5.23 12.42 -27.54
CA GLU A 28 -6.68 12.59 -27.52
C GLU A 28 -7.42 11.33 -27.98
N GLY A 29 -8.31 10.80 -27.14
CA GLY A 29 -9.16 9.64 -27.45
C GLY A 29 -8.68 8.30 -26.90
N ASP A 30 -7.43 8.22 -26.46
CA ASP A 30 -6.88 7.04 -25.79
C ASP A 30 -7.20 7.02 -24.28
N LYS A 31 -7.19 5.82 -23.70
CA LYS A 31 -7.57 5.57 -22.31
C LYS A 31 -6.49 4.78 -21.60
N TRP A 32 -6.29 5.05 -20.32
CA TRP A 32 -5.46 4.21 -19.45
C TRP A 32 -6.22 3.76 -18.21
N ASP A 33 -5.67 2.77 -17.54
CA ASP A 33 -6.17 2.31 -16.24
C ASP A 33 -5.65 3.20 -15.11
N ILE A 34 -6.54 3.95 -14.47
CA ILE A 34 -6.25 4.83 -13.34
C ILE A 34 -6.08 4.08 -12.01
N TYR A 35 -6.44 2.80 -11.96
CA TYR A 35 -6.47 2.03 -10.71
C TYR A 35 -5.09 1.99 -10.03
N GLU A 36 -4.02 1.81 -10.81
CA GLU A 36 -2.66 1.82 -10.26
C GLU A 36 -2.27 3.20 -9.70
N ASP A 37 -2.73 4.28 -10.33
CA ASP A 37 -2.44 5.64 -9.88
C ASP A 37 -3.19 5.98 -8.58
N LEU A 38 -4.44 5.52 -8.46
CA LEU A 38 -5.21 5.63 -7.22
C LEU A 38 -4.59 4.84 -6.07
N GLN A 39 -4.05 3.65 -6.34
CA GLN A 39 -3.31 2.88 -5.33
C GLN A 39 -2.09 3.65 -4.82
N ARG A 40 -1.35 4.33 -5.71
CA ARG A 40 -0.21 5.17 -5.33
C ARG A 40 -0.63 6.35 -4.47
N LEU A 41 -1.66 7.10 -4.88
CA LEU A 41 -2.20 8.20 -4.09
C LEU A 41 -2.64 7.75 -2.69
N SER A 42 -3.32 6.60 -2.61
CA SER A 42 -3.80 6.07 -1.34
C SER A 42 -2.64 5.72 -0.40
N LEU A 43 -1.60 5.05 -0.92
CA LEU A 43 -0.43 4.70 -0.14
C LEU A 43 0.39 5.92 0.29
N ASP A 44 0.52 6.94 -0.58
CA ASP A 44 1.23 8.18 -0.26
C ASP A 44 0.53 8.97 0.87
N ILE A 45 -0.80 9.05 0.83
CA ILE A 45 -1.59 9.63 1.92
C ILE A 45 -1.42 8.83 3.21
N ILE A 46 -1.45 7.49 3.15
CA ILE A 46 -1.25 6.64 4.34
C ILE A 46 0.16 6.82 4.89
N GLY A 47 1.19 6.81 4.03
CA GLY A 47 2.59 7.02 4.40
C GLY A 47 2.77 8.32 5.17
N LYS A 48 2.25 9.43 4.62
CA LYS A 48 2.38 10.74 5.24
C LYS A 48 1.52 10.93 6.48
N CYS A 49 0.28 10.43 6.48
CA CYS A 49 -0.64 10.66 7.61
C CYS A 49 -0.45 9.67 8.77
N ALA A 50 -0.18 8.40 8.50
CA ALA A 50 -0.05 7.37 9.53
C ALA A 50 1.38 7.23 10.06
N PHE A 51 2.36 7.36 9.16
CA PHE A 51 3.76 7.08 9.47
C PHE A 51 4.66 8.33 9.40
N ALA A 52 4.09 9.50 9.09
CA ALA A 52 4.83 10.77 8.89
C ALA A 52 5.92 10.72 7.81
N ILE A 53 5.81 9.77 6.88
CA ILE A 53 6.78 9.50 5.83
C ILE A 53 6.50 10.41 4.65
N ASP A 54 7.53 11.14 4.19
CA ASP A 54 7.44 11.88 2.94
C ASP A 54 7.93 11.01 1.79
N SER A 55 7.05 10.10 1.35
CA SER A 55 7.36 9.23 0.21
C SER A 55 6.97 9.90 -1.10
N ASN A 56 7.67 9.52 -2.17
CA ASN A 56 7.36 9.95 -3.53
C ASN A 56 6.69 8.82 -4.32
N CYS A 57 5.84 8.02 -3.67
CA CYS A 57 5.24 6.82 -4.27
C CYS A 57 4.42 7.10 -5.56
N GLN A 58 3.97 8.35 -5.75
CA GLN A 58 3.20 8.74 -6.92
C GLN A 58 4.06 8.85 -8.18
N ARG A 59 5.31 9.33 -8.07
CA ARG A 59 6.24 9.48 -9.21
C ARG A 59 7.29 8.37 -9.25
N ASP A 60 7.76 7.91 -8.09
CA ASP A 60 8.75 6.83 -7.99
C ASP A 60 8.09 5.48 -7.73
N ARG A 61 8.22 4.57 -8.71
CA ARG A 61 7.71 3.21 -8.63
C ARG A 61 8.59 2.29 -7.78
N ASN A 62 9.82 2.70 -7.47
CA ASN A 62 10.81 1.92 -6.72
C ASN A 62 10.95 2.39 -5.27
N ASP A 63 10.08 3.31 -4.83
CA ASP A 63 10.02 3.72 -3.43
C ASP A 63 9.82 2.48 -2.53
N VAL A 64 10.74 2.28 -1.58
CA VAL A 64 10.82 1.05 -0.78
C VAL A 64 9.53 0.83 0.01
N PHE A 65 8.98 1.91 0.58
CA PHE A 65 7.69 1.85 1.26
C PHE A 65 6.57 1.42 0.32
N TYR A 66 6.51 1.99 -0.89
CA TYR A 66 5.50 1.63 -1.87
C TYR A 66 5.58 0.15 -2.27
N VAL A 67 6.78 -0.33 -2.60
CA VAL A 67 6.99 -1.70 -3.07
C VAL A 67 6.62 -2.69 -1.97
N GLU A 68 7.14 -2.49 -0.76
CA GLU A 68 6.89 -3.42 0.35
C GLU A 68 5.42 -3.36 0.83
N ALA A 69 4.82 -2.17 0.89
CA ALA A 69 3.39 -2.04 1.22
C ALA A 69 2.49 -2.69 0.16
N ARG A 70 2.82 -2.55 -1.13
CA ARG A 70 2.07 -3.17 -2.22
C ARG A 70 2.23 -4.70 -2.21
N ASN A 71 3.43 -5.19 -1.92
CA ASN A 71 3.71 -6.63 -1.75
C ASN A 71 2.91 -7.20 -0.58
N PHE A 72 2.92 -6.52 0.56
CA PHE A 72 2.14 -6.90 1.73
C PHE A 72 0.64 -6.95 1.42
N VAL A 73 0.04 -5.88 0.89
CA VAL A 73 -1.39 -5.83 0.55
C VAL A 73 -1.77 -6.93 -0.46
N SER A 74 -0.92 -7.20 -1.44
CA SER A 74 -1.14 -8.28 -2.42
C SER A 74 -1.04 -9.68 -1.81
N SER A 75 -0.25 -9.83 -0.74
CA SER A 75 -0.08 -11.09 -0.01
C SER A 75 -1.21 -11.37 0.99
N VAL A 76 -1.89 -10.33 1.47
CA VAL A 76 -2.98 -10.37 2.47
C VAL A 76 -4.35 -10.67 1.81
N ASP A 77 -4.38 -11.19 0.58
CA ASP A 77 -5.63 -11.61 -0.06
C ASP A 77 -6.23 -12.83 0.67
N ILE A 78 -7.17 -12.56 1.57
CA ILE A 78 -7.95 -13.53 2.36
C ILE A 78 -8.60 -14.57 1.43
N ARG A 79 -8.90 -14.22 0.16
CA ARG A 79 -9.50 -15.17 -0.78
C ARG A 79 -8.54 -16.27 -1.19
N LYS A 80 -7.24 -15.97 -1.31
CA LYS A 80 -6.19 -16.91 -1.72
C LYS A 80 -5.65 -17.72 -0.55
N ASN A 81 -5.58 -17.14 0.65
CA ASN A 81 -4.91 -17.78 1.77
C ASN A 81 -5.88 -18.49 2.74
N TRP A 82 -6.02 -19.81 2.58
CA TRP A 82 -6.88 -20.65 3.43
C TRP A 82 -6.53 -20.56 4.92
N ILE A 83 -5.26 -20.29 5.25
CA ILE A 83 -4.77 -20.12 6.63
C ILE A 83 -5.44 -18.92 7.31
N LEU A 84 -5.60 -17.79 6.60
CA LEU A 84 -6.30 -16.63 7.14
C LEU A 84 -7.78 -16.93 7.40
N LYS A 85 -8.44 -17.61 6.45
CA LYS A 85 -9.86 -17.97 6.61
C LYS A 85 -10.09 -18.87 7.83
N ILE A 86 -9.23 -19.87 8.02
CA ILE A 86 -9.38 -20.78 9.16
C ILE A 86 -9.00 -20.09 10.48
N SER A 87 -7.99 -19.20 10.46
CA SER A 87 -7.66 -18.36 11.63
C SER A 87 -8.84 -17.49 12.07
N PHE A 88 -9.65 -16.98 11.14
CA PHE A 88 -10.88 -16.23 11.46
C PHE A 88 -11.99 -17.13 12.02
N LEU A 89 -12.06 -18.39 11.58
CA LEU A 89 -13.12 -19.32 11.98
C LEU A 89 -12.86 -19.97 13.35
N LEU A 90 -11.59 -20.13 13.73
CA LEU A 90 -11.18 -20.77 14.99
C LEU A 90 -10.15 -19.89 15.75
N PRO A 91 -10.61 -18.78 16.36
CA PRO A 91 -9.73 -17.82 17.04
C PRO A 91 -9.04 -18.41 18.29
N GLU A 92 -9.61 -19.45 18.92
CA GLU A 92 -9.04 -20.05 20.14
C GLU A 92 -7.70 -20.77 19.92
N LEU A 93 -7.40 -21.18 18.69
CA LEU A 93 -6.12 -21.81 18.30
C LEU A 93 -5.01 -20.78 18.00
N SER A 94 -5.16 -19.53 18.46
CA SER A 94 -4.30 -18.39 18.15
C SER A 94 -2.78 -18.65 18.32
N TRP A 95 -2.37 -19.48 19.27
CA TRP A 95 -0.97 -19.85 19.47
C TRP A 95 -0.38 -20.63 18.27
N ILE A 96 -1.15 -21.58 17.72
CA ILE A 96 -0.74 -22.37 16.56
C ILE A 96 -0.72 -21.49 15.32
N TRP A 97 -1.74 -20.64 15.13
CA TRP A 97 -1.78 -19.67 14.03
C TRP A 97 -0.57 -18.74 14.05
N LYS A 98 -0.18 -18.22 15.23
CA LYS A 98 1.05 -17.40 15.38
C LYS A 98 2.33 -18.13 14.97
N SER A 99 2.44 -19.42 15.31
CA SER A 99 3.61 -20.22 14.91
C SER A 99 3.65 -20.47 13.41
N ILE A 100 2.50 -20.81 12.81
CA ILE A 100 2.40 -21.10 11.37
C ILE A 100 2.50 -19.82 10.54
N TYR A 101 2.03 -18.69 11.06
CA TYR A 101 2.08 -17.39 10.41
C TYR A 101 3.49 -16.99 9.98
N ARG A 102 4.49 -17.22 10.83
CA ARG A 102 5.92 -16.95 10.53
C ARG A 102 6.44 -17.69 9.29
N PHE A 103 5.85 -18.84 8.95
CA PHE A 103 6.21 -19.62 7.77
C PHE A 103 5.32 -19.32 6.56
N SER A 104 4.31 -18.47 6.72
CA SER A 104 3.40 -18.09 5.64
C SER A 104 4.02 -17.07 4.69
N GLY A 105 3.56 -17.03 3.45
CA GLY A 105 3.98 -16.03 2.47
C GLY A 105 3.68 -14.58 2.89
N MET A 106 2.78 -14.36 3.86
CA MET A 106 2.50 -13.02 4.39
C MET A 106 3.61 -12.51 5.29
N ALA A 107 4.17 -13.35 6.17
CA ALA A 107 5.28 -12.93 7.02
C ALA A 107 6.51 -12.50 6.19
N LYS A 108 6.73 -13.13 5.02
CA LYS A 108 7.79 -12.72 4.09
C LYS A 108 7.61 -11.32 3.50
N ALA A 109 6.38 -10.82 3.41
CA ALA A 109 6.07 -9.49 2.89
C ALA A 109 5.86 -8.46 4.02
N GLU A 110 5.41 -8.90 5.19
CA GLU A 110 5.24 -8.03 6.36
C GLU A 110 6.57 -7.68 7.03
N ILE A 111 7.45 -8.66 7.23
CA ILE A 111 8.70 -8.45 7.98
C ILE A 111 9.56 -7.33 7.37
N PRO A 112 9.83 -7.30 6.04
CA PRO A 112 10.62 -6.22 5.45
C PRO A 112 9.97 -4.84 5.59
N LEU A 113 8.64 -4.78 5.48
CA LEU A 113 7.90 -3.53 5.65
C LEU A 113 8.00 -3.01 7.08
N VAL A 114 7.84 -3.90 8.07
CA VAL A 114 7.93 -3.53 9.49
C VAL A 114 9.35 -3.14 9.87
N GLU A 115 10.36 -3.91 9.45
CA GLU A 115 11.77 -3.58 9.67
C GLU A 115 12.12 -2.21 9.08
N TRP A 116 11.70 -1.93 7.84
CA TRP A 116 11.92 -0.63 7.22
C TRP A 116 11.22 0.53 7.96
N LEU A 117 10.01 0.30 8.47
CA LEU A 117 9.28 1.28 9.28
C LEU A 117 9.92 1.51 10.66
N GLU A 118 10.58 0.52 11.24
CA GLU A 118 11.30 0.64 12.52
C GLU A 118 12.62 1.40 12.38
N GLU A 119 13.22 1.41 11.19
CA GLU A 119 14.50 2.08 10.89
C GLU A 119 14.37 3.59 10.55
N MET A 120 13.14 4.10 10.36
CA MET A 120 12.84 5.49 9.97
C MET A 120 12.59 6.44 11.15
#